data_AF-A0A485NQ61-F1
#
_entry.id   AF-A0A485NQ61-F1
#
_cell.length_a   1.000
_cell.length_b   1.000
_cell.length_c   1.000
_cell.angle_alpha   90.00
_cell.angle_beta   90.00
_cell.angle_gamma   90.00
#
_symmetry.space_group_name_H-M   'P 1'
#
loop_
_entity.id
_entity.type
_entity.pdbx_description
1 polymer ?
#
loop_
_entity_poly.entity_id
_entity_poly.type
_entity_poly.pdbx_seq_one_letter_code
_entity_poly.pdbx_strand_id
1 'polypeptide(L)'
;GTGGIAGLLLPGSQERLAVYEARGRGLLRHGTALILLEAQAATGFILDPKENKRYSVEEALRAGLVGPDVFAKLLSAERAVTGYTDPYTGERISLFQAMKKDLIVREHGIRLLEAQIATGGIIDPVHSHRLPVDVAYRRGYFDEEMNRVLADPSDDTKGFFDPNTHENLTYVQLLRRC
;
A
#
# COMPACT_ATOMS: atom_id res chain seq x y z
N GLY A 1 -2.98 12.84 0.94
CA GLY A 1 -2.12 11.92 1.71
C GLY A 1 -0.82 12.62 2.06
N THR A 2 -0.15 12.20 3.12
CA THR A 2 1.06 12.82 3.69
C THR A 2 2.37 12.39 3.01
N GLY A 3 2.29 11.60 1.94
CA GLY A 3 3.45 11.01 1.26
C GLY A 3 3.73 9.59 1.76
N GLY A 4 4.29 8.75 0.90
CA GLY A 4 4.64 7.35 1.20
C GLY A 4 5.99 6.99 0.57
N ILE A 5 6.43 5.75 0.76
CA ILE A 5 7.71 5.25 0.26
C ILE A 5 7.68 5.17 -1.28
N ALA A 6 8.35 6.09 -1.96
CA ALA A 6 8.36 6.19 -3.43
C ALA A 6 9.37 5.25 -4.10
N GLY A 7 10.44 4.88 -3.41
CA GLY A 7 11.56 4.16 -3.99
C GLY A 7 12.76 4.11 -3.05
N LEU A 8 13.94 3.90 -3.62
CA LEU A 8 15.21 3.84 -2.90
C LEU A 8 16.08 5.04 -3.25
N LEU A 9 16.88 5.50 -2.28
CA LEU A 9 17.94 6.46 -2.49
C LEU A 9 19.28 5.75 -2.24
N LEU A 10 20.15 5.71 -3.25
CA LEU A 10 21.48 5.13 -3.09
C LEU A 10 22.40 6.11 -2.32
N PRO A 11 22.94 5.75 -1.14
CA PRO A 11 23.67 6.71 -0.30
C PRO A 11 24.89 7.34 -0.98
N GLY A 12 25.61 6.56 -1.80
CA GLY A 12 26.84 7.02 -2.45
C GLY A 12 26.62 7.95 -3.65
N SER A 13 25.66 7.63 -4.52
CA SER A 13 25.40 8.40 -5.75
C SER A 13 24.27 9.42 -5.61
N GLN A 14 23.49 9.34 -4.53
CA GLN A 14 22.22 10.05 -4.39
C GLN A 14 21.22 9.74 -5.52
N GLU A 15 21.43 8.62 -6.23
CA GLU A 15 20.53 8.16 -7.28
C GLU A 15 19.21 7.70 -6.66
N ARG A 16 18.10 8.22 -7.18
CA ARG A 16 16.75 7.78 -6.82
C ARG A 16 16.32 6.67 -7.75
N LEU A 17 15.88 5.55 -7.20
CA LEU A 17 15.42 4.38 -7.94
C LEU A 17 13.96 4.08 -7.63
N ALA A 18 13.17 3.79 -8.67
CA ALA A 18 11.85 3.21 -8.48
C ALA A 18 11.97 1.82 -7.84
N VAL A 19 10.96 1.38 -7.08
CA VAL A 19 10.98 0.09 -6.36
C VAL A 19 11.21 -1.09 -7.32
N TYR A 20 10.52 -1.09 -8.47
CA TYR A 20 10.65 -2.14 -9.47
C TYR A 20 12.05 -2.17 -10.12
N GLU A 21 12.63 -1.00 -10.35
CA GLU A 21 14.01 -0.88 -10.85
C GLU A 21 15.03 -1.40 -9.84
N ALA A 22 14.87 -1.04 -8.56
CA ALA A 22 15.72 -1.55 -7.48
C ALA A 22 15.68 -3.08 -7.37
N ARG A 23 14.49 -3.69 -7.58
CA ARG A 23 14.35 -5.15 -7.69
C ARG A 23 15.13 -5.71 -8.88
N GLY A 24 15.01 -5.10 -10.05
CA GLY A 24 15.73 -5.52 -11.26
C GLY A 24 17.25 -5.47 -11.11
N ARG A 25 17.76 -4.51 -10.32
CA ARG A 25 19.19 -4.40 -9.96
C ARG A 25 19.61 -5.31 -8.79
N GLY A 26 18.71 -6.11 -8.23
CA GLY A 26 19.00 -7.02 -7.11
C GLY A 26 19.16 -6.35 -5.74
N LEU A 27 18.81 -5.06 -5.62
CA LEU A 27 18.88 -4.30 -4.36
C LEU A 27 17.71 -4.62 -3.42
N LEU A 28 16.59 -5.07 -3.99
CA LEU A 28 15.44 -5.57 -3.25
C LEU A 28 15.14 -7.01 -3.65
N ARG A 29 14.77 -7.83 -2.66
CA ARG A 29 14.16 -9.14 -2.92
C ARG A 29 12.81 -8.97 -3.61
N HIS A 30 12.44 -9.96 -4.43
CA HIS A 30 11.16 -9.95 -5.16
C HIS A 30 9.95 -9.71 -4.25
N GLY A 31 9.90 -10.41 -3.10
CA GLY A 31 8.84 -10.25 -2.12
C GLY A 31 8.76 -8.83 -1.56
N THR A 32 9.89 -8.28 -1.09
CA THR A 32 9.96 -6.92 -0.53
C THR A 32 9.51 -5.86 -1.53
N ALA A 33 9.96 -5.97 -2.79
CA ALA A 33 9.58 -5.03 -3.83
C ALA A 33 8.08 -5.09 -4.15
N LEU A 34 7.51 -6.29 -4.22
CA LEU A 34 6.07 -6.47 -4.45
C LEU A 34 5.24 -5.80 -3.35
N ILE A 35 5.62 -6.02 -2.09
CA ILE A 35 4.90 -5.47 -0.93
C ILE A 35 4.90 -3.94 -0.94
N LEU A 36 6.04 -3.32 -1.27
CA LEU A 36 6.15 -1.87 -1.38
C LEU A 36 5.31 -1.32 -2.55
N LEU A 37 5.31 -1.99 -3.70
CA LEU A 37 4.47 -1.61 -4.85
C LEU A 37 2.97 -1.77 -4.55
N GLU A 38 2.57 -2.83 -3.86
CA GLU A 38 1.18 -3.02 -3.41
C GLU A 38 0.75 -1.89 -2.45
N ALA A 39 1.63 -1.48 -1.53
CA ALA A 39 1.37 -0.33 -0.66
C ALA A 39 1.24 0.99 -1.43
N GLN A 40 2.05 1.21 -2.47
CA GLN A 40 1.91 2.36 -3.36
C GLN A 40 0.55 2.36 -4.08
N ALA A 41 0.18 1.24 -4.72
CA ALA A 41 -1.10 1.07 -5.39
C ALA A 41 -2.28 1.29 -4.42
N ALA A 42 -2.23 0.70 -3.22
CA ALA A 42 -3.29 0.81 -2.22
C ALA A 42 -3.39 2.18 -1.54
N THR A 43 -2.41 3.06 -1.74
CA THR A 43 -2.42 4.44 -1.23
C THR A 43 -2.70 5.49 -2.30
N GLY A 44 -2.88 5.06 -3.56
CA GLY A 44 -3.42 5.84 -4.66
C GLY A 44 -2.69 5.65 -5.99
N PHE A 45 -1.37 5.52 -5.97
CA PHE A 45 -0.56 5.66 -7.18
C PHE A 45 0.76 4.90 -7.06
N ILE A 46 1.25 4.37 -8.18
CA ILE A 46 2.65 4.00 -8.33
C ILE A 46 3.48 5.28 -8.51
N LEU A 47 4.60 5.35 -7.78
CA LEU A 47 5.41 6.56 -7.69
C LEU A 47 6.68 6.42 -8.52
N ASP A 48 6.98 7.47 -9.30
CA ASP A 48 8.27 7.64 -9.94
C ASP A 48 9.09 8.70 -9.16
N PRO A 49 10.11 8.29 -8.39
CA PRO A 49 10.92 9.22 -7.60
C PRO A 49 11.91 10.04 -8.44
N LYS A 50 12.19 9.67 -9.70
CA LYS A 50 13.08 10.41 -10.60
C LYS A 50 12.35 11.59 -11.22
N GLU A 51 11.15 11.36 -11.74
CA GLU A 51 10.34 12.38 -12.38
C GLU A 51 9.38 13.10 -11.41
N ASN A 52 9.26 12.61 -10.18
CA ASN A 52 8.28 13.07 -9.19
C ASN A 52 6.84 13.01 -9.71
N LYS A 53 6.53 11.92 -10.44
CA LYS A 53 5.23 11.67 -11.06
C LYS A 53 4.50 10.53 -10.36
N ARG A 54 3.18 10.50 -10.57
CA ARG A 54 2.25 9.54 -10.00
C ARG A 54 1.47 8.91 -11.14
N TYR A 55 1.31 7.60 -11.09
CA TYR A 55 0.69 6.83 -12.16
C TYR A 55 -0.36 5.88 -11.57
N SER A 56 -1.46 5.66 -12.28
CA SER A 56 -2.28 4.46 -12.03
C SER A 56 -1.46 3.21 -12.31
N VAL A 57 -1.92 2.04 -11.85
CA VAL A 57 -1.21 0.78 -12.10
C VAL A 57 -1.07 0.49 -13.61
N GLU A 58 -2.10 0.81 -14.40
CA GLU A 58 -2.07 0.67 -15.87
C GLU A 58 -1.10 1.64 -16.55
N GLU A 59 -1.04 2.89 -16.09
CA GLU A 59 -0.08 3.86 -16.60
C GLU A 59 1.36 3.48 -16.25
N ALA A 60 1.57 2.99 -15.02
CA ALA A 60 2.88 2.53 -14.57
C ALA A 60 3.40 1.35 -15.39
N LEU A 61 2.51 0.43 -15.82
CA LEU A 61 2.88 -0.66 -16.72
C LEU A 61 3.32 -0.12 -18.08
N ARG A 62 2.55 0.82 -18.66
CA ARG A 62 2.89 1.46 -19.95
C ARG A 62 4.18 2.27 -19.89
N ALA A 63 4.47 2.89 -18.75
CA ALA A 63 5.70 3.65 -18.50
C ALA A 63 6.90 2.76 -18.12
N GLY A 64 6.72 1.45 -17.95
CA GLY A 64 7.78 0.52 -17.54
C GLY A 64 8.22 0.65 -16.07
N LEU A 65 7.45 1.35 -15.24
CA LEU A 65 7.68 1.47 -13.79
C LEU A 65 7.31 0.19 -13.03
N VAL A 66 6.49 -0.66 -13.64
CA VAL A 66 6.15 -2.00 -13.15
C VAL A 66 6.11 -3.00 -14.31
N GLY A 67 6.28 -4.28 -14.00
CA GLY A 67 6.27 -5.36 -14.97
C GLY A 67 4.96 -6.14 -15.05
N PRO A 68 4.74 -6.90 -16.15
CA PRO A 68 3.58 -7.78 -16.29
C PRO A 68 3.47 -8.84 -15.19
N ASP A 69 4.60 -9.24 -14.61
CA ASP A 69 4.71 -10.25 -13.54
C ASP A 69 4.06 -9.82 -12.21
N VAL A 70 3.99 -8.51 -11.96
CA VAL A 70 3.35 -7.94 -10.76
C VAL A 70 2.02 -7.27 -11.05
N PHE A 71 1.74 -6.96 -12.32
CA PHE A 71 0.60 -6.13 -12.74
C PHE A 71 -0.75 -6.57 -12.15
N ALA A 72 -1.09 -7.86 -12.26
CA ALA A 72 -2.37 -8.37 -11.74
C ALA A 72 -2.51 -8.22 -10.22
N LYS A 73 -1.41 -8.35 -9.48
CA LYS A 73 -1.40 -8.17 -8.01
C LYS A 73 -1.55 -6.70 -7.65
N LEU A 74 -0.91 -5.81 -8.39
CA LEU A 74 -1.03 -4.36 -8.19
C LEU A 74 -2.43 -3.85 -8.51
N LEU A 75 -3.07 -4.36 -9.56
CA LEU A 75 -4.48 -4.06 -9.84
C LEU A 75 -5.40 -4.51 -8.69
N SER A 76 -5.11 -5.66 -8.09
CA SER A 76 -5.84 -6.13 -6.91
C SER A 76 -5.66 -5.20 -5.71
N ALA A 77 -4.43 -4.69 -5.49
CA ALA A 77 -4.14 -3.73 -4.43
C ALA A 77 -4.74 -2.33 -4.69
N GLU A 78 -4.80 -1.88 -5.94
CA GLU A 78 -5.41 -0.60 -6.34
C GLU A 78 -6.91 -0.53 -6.01
N ARG A 79 -7.58 -1.68 -5.89
CA ARG A 79 -8.98 -1.77 -5.39
C ARG A 79 -9.14 -1.28 -3.96
N ALA A 80 -8.06 -1.20 -3.17
CA ALA A 80 -8.11 -0.53 -1.88
C ALA A 80 -8.42 0.98 -1.98
N VAL A 81 -8.25 1.57 -3.17
CA VAL A 81 -8.53 2.96 -3.50
C VAL A 81 -9.78 3.09 -4.35
N THR A 82 -9.92 2.25 -5.38
CA THR A 82 -11.04 2.32 -6.34
C THR A 82 -12.28 1.56 -5.87
N GLY A 83 -12.15 0.77 -4.81
CA GLY A 83 -13.19 -0.05 -4.20
C GLY A 83 -13.22 -1.49 -4.71
N TYR A 84 -13.73 -2.37 -3.86
CA TYR A 84 -14.03 -3.76 -4.20
C TYR A 84 -15.50 -3.87 -4.60
N THR A 85 -15.82 -4.68 -5.60
CA THR A 85 -17.21 -5.00 -5.94
C THR A 85 -17.67 -6.14 -5.05
N ASP A 86 -18.71 -5.91 -4.26
CA ASP A 86 -19.38 -6.96 -3.50
C ASP A 86 -20.09 -7.92 -4.48
N PRO A 87 -19.75 -9.22 -4.50
CA PRO A 87 -20.35 -10.16 -5.45
C PRO A 87 -21.83 -10.44 -5.18
N TYR A 88 -22.34 -10.12 -3.98
CA TYR A 88 -23.73 -10.38 -3.59
C TYR A 88 -24.64 -9.18 -3.87
N THR A 89 -24.14 -7.96 -3.69
CA THR A 89 -24.95 -6.73 -3.87
C THR A 89 -24.60 -5.94 -5.12
N GLY A 90 -23.42 -6.18 -5.72
CA GLY A 90 -22.87 -5.37 -6.80
C GLY A 90 -22.35 -4.00 -6.34
N GLU A 91 -22.44 -3.69 -5.04
CA GLU A 91 -22.03 -2.40 -4.51
C GLU A 91 -20.52 -2.28 -4.41
N ARG A 92 -20.04 -1.03 -4.48
CA ARG A 92 -18.64 -0.72 -4.22
C ARG A 92 -18.42 -0.60 -2.71
N ILE A 93 -17.55 -1.45 -2.18
CA ILE A 93 -17.20 -1.49 -0.76
C ILE A 93 -15.72 -1.15 -0.52
N SER A 94 -15.42 -0.69 0.70
CA SER A 94 -14.06 -0.36 1.14
C SER A 94 -13.18 -1.60 1.32
N LEU A 95 -11.87 -1.38 1.40
CA LEU A 95 -10.88 -2.41 1.75
C LEU A 95 -11.25 -3.15 3.03
N PHE A 96 -11.65 -2.40 4.06
CA PHE A 96 -12.01 -2.97 5.35
C PHE A 96 -13.27 -3.85 5.28
N GLN A 97 -14.29 -3.39 4.55
CA GLN A 97 -15.51 -4.18 4.35
C GLN A 97 -15.24 -5.43 3.51
N ALA A 98 -14.40 -5.33 2.48
CA ALA A 98 -13.98 -6.48 1.68
C ALA A 98 -13.24 -7.52 2.55
N MET A 99 -12.39 -7.07 3.47
CA MET A 99 -11.71 -7.93 4.44
C MET A 99 -12.69 -8.59 5.42
N LYS A 100 -13.70 -7.86 5.92
CA LYS A 100 -14.76 -8.43 6.79
C LYS A 100 -15.66 -9.45 6.08
N LYS A 101 -15.70 -9.42 4.75
CA LYS A 101 -16.48 -10.33 3.89
C LYS A 101 -15.59 -11.42 3.26
N ASP A 102 -14.35 -11.57 3.71
CA ASP A 102 -13.38 -12.55 3.21
C ASP A 102 -13.11 -12.46 1.70
N LEU A 103 -13.34 -11.28 1.09
CA LEU A 103 -13.02 -11.03 -0.33
C LEU A 103 -11.52 -10.77 -0.56
N ILE A 104 -10.80 -10.48 0.53
CA ILE A 104 -9.34 -10.33 0.57
C ILE A 104 -8.82 -11.04 1.82
N VAL A 105 -7.67 -11.68 1.67
CA VAL A 105 -6.94 -12.32 2.78
C VAL A 105 -6.65 -11.29 3.87
N ARG A 106 -6.96 -11.63 5.13
CA ARG A 106 -6.92 -10.70 6.27
C ARG A 106 -5.55 -10.04 6.45
N GLU A 107 -4.47 -10.82 6.40
CA GLU A 107 -3.10 -10.32 6.57
C GLU A 107 -2.72 -9.33 5.45
N HIS A 108 -3.18 -9.60 4.23
CA HIS A 108 -3.01 -8.66 3.11
C HIS A 108 -3.80 -7.36 3.37
N GLY A 109 -5.06 -7.47 3.80
CA GLY A 109 -5.92 -6.34 4.11
C GLY A 109 -5.35 -5.43 5.21
N ILE A 110 -4.88 -6.02 6.31
CA ILE A 110 -4.23 -5.30 7.43
C ILE A 110 -3.06 -4.47 6.92
N ARG A 111 -2.16 -5.07 6.14
CA ARG A 111 -0.98 -4.39 5.61
C ARG A 111 -1.32 -3.18 4.73
N LEU A 112 -2.36 -3.30 3.90
CA LEU A 112 -2.82 -2.19 3.05
C LEU A 112 -3.52 -1.09 3.88
N LEU A 113 -4.32 -1.45 4.89
CA LEU A 113 -4.93 -0.49 5.82
C LEU A 113 -3.86 0.30 6.58
N GLU A 114 -2.81 -0.40 7.04
CA GLU A 114 -1.69 0.21 7.73
C GLU A 114 -1.00 1.27 6.87
N ALA A 115 -0.73 0.95 5.60
CA ALA A 115 -0.18 1.90 4.64
C ALA A 115 -1.12 3.09 4.39
N GLN A 116 -2.44 2.89 4.32
CA GLN A 116 -3.40 3.99 4.19
C GLN A 116 -3.36 4.93 5.41
N ILE A 117 -3.43 4.39 6.62
CA ILE A 117 -3.39 5.20 7.85
C ILE A 117 -2.09 5.99 7.94
N ALA A 118 -0.95 5.33 7.73
CA ALA A 118 0.37 5.97 7.75
C ALA A 118 0.52 7.12 6.74
N THR A 119 -0.22 7.04 5.62
CA THR A 119 -0.20 8.05 4.54
C THR A 119 -1.35 9.06 4.62
N GLY A 120 -2.02 9.16 5.77
CA GLY A 120 -2.97 10.24 6.08
C GLY A 120 -4.43 9.81 6.24
N GLY A 121 -4.71 8.53 6.49
CA GLY A 121 -6.04 8.03 6.84
C GLY A 121 -6.66 7.08 5.83
N ILE A 122 -7.79 6.50 6.23
CA ILE A 122 -8.54 5.47 5.48
C ILE A 122 -9.12 6.07 4.20
N ILE A 123 -9.10 5.31 3.10
CA ILE A 123 -9.61 5.80 1.82
C ILE A 123 -11.10 5.48 1.67
N ASP A 124 -11.89 6.48 1.30
CA ASP A 124 -13.26 6.32 0.83
C ASP A 124 -13.24 5.95 -0.68
N PRO A 125 -13.69 4.73 -1.06
CA PRO A 125 -13.63 4.28 -2.45
C PRO A 125 -14.70 4.90 -3.36
N VAL A 126 -15.72 5.54 -2.80
CA VAL A 126 -16.82 6.19 -3.55
C VAL A 126 -16.46 7.64 -3.85
N HIS A 127 -15.91 8.35 -2.86
CA HIS A 127 -15.63 9.78 -2.95
C HIS A 127 -14.13 10.10 -3.16
N SER A 128 -13.28 9.08 -3.26
CA SER A 128 -11.85 9.16 -3.61
C SER A 128 -11.04 10.16 -2.77
N HIS A 129 -11.34 10.25 -1.47
CA HIS A 129 -10.57 11.05 -0.51
C HIS A 129 -10.30 10.27 0.78
N ARG A 130 -9.40 10.81 1.60
CA ARG A 130 -9.04 10.22 2.88
C ARG A 130 -9.96 10.71 3.97
N LEU A 131 -10.44 9.78 4.78
CA LEU A 131 -11.28 10.03 5.93
C LEU A 131 -10.44 10.06 7.20
N PRO A 132 -10.71 11.01 8.11
CA PRO A 132 -10.35 10.88 9.51
C PRO A 132 -10.89 9.57 10.10
N VAL A 133 -10.17 9.01 11.08
CA VAL A 133 -10.49 7.70 11.68
C VAL A 133 -11.90 7.67 12.27
N ASP A 134 -12.34 8.74 12.94
CA ASP A 134 -13.68 8.85 13.53
C ASP A 134 -14.80 8.83 12.47
N VAL A 135 -14.54 9.40 11.29
CA VAL A 135 -15.48 9.36 10.16
C VAL A 135 -15.50 7.97 9.53
N ALA A 136 -14.32 7.34 9.40
CA ALA A 136 -14.21 5.97 8.89
C ALA A 136 -14.97 4.96 9.76
N TYR A 137 -14.97 5.14 11.09
CA TYR A 137 -15.79 4.34 12.01
C TYR A 137 -17.28 4.46 11.73
N ARG A 138 -17.79 5.70 11.62
CA ARG A 138 -19.22 5.95 11.36
C ARG A 138 -19.68 5.40 10.01
N ARG A 139 -18.79 5.33 9.01
CA ARG A 139 -19.08 4.77 7.67
C ARG A 139 -18.84 3.26 7.59
N GLY A 140 -18.32 2.63 8.65
CA GLY A 140 -17.97 1.21 8.66
C GLY A 140 -16.81 0.87 7.71
N TYR A 141 -15.97 1.85 7.36
CA TYR A 141 -14.74 1.65 6.57
C TYR A 141 -13.53 1.34 7.43
N PHE A 142 -13.70 1.40 8.75
CA PHE A 142 -12.71 1.03 9.76
C PHE A 142 -13.44 0.82 11.09
N ASP A 143 -12.81 0.23 12.09
CA ASP A 143 -13.36 0.14 13.46
C ASP A 143 -12.30 0.20 14.55
N GLU A 144 -12.76 0.34 15.79
CA GLU A 144 -11.87 0.44 16.96
C GLU A 144 -11.05 -0.82 17.20
N GLU A 145 -11.61 -2.00 16.92
CA GLU A 145 -10.92 -3.27 17.08
C GLU A 145 -9.70 -3.33 16.14
N MET A 146 -9.91 -3.04 14.86
CA MET A 146 -8.81 -3.00 13.90
C MET A 146 -7.81 -1.90 14.21
N ASN A 147 -8.26 -0.76 14.75
CA ASN A 147 -7.35 0.28 15.20
C ASN A 147 -6.44 -0.19 16.35
N ARG A 148 -6.95 -1.00 17.29
CA ARG A 148 -6.13 -1.60 18.34
C ARG A 148 -5.14 -2.61 17.77
N VAL A 149 -5.57 -3.44 16.81
CA VAL A 149 -4.68 -4.37 16.09
C VAL A 149 -3.54 -3.62 15.42
N LEU A 150 -3.82 -2.56 14.66
CA LEU A 150 -2.80 -1.77 13.96
C LEU A 150 -1.93 -0.92 14.88
N ALA A 151 -2.40 -0.59 16.09
CA ALA A 151 -1.61 0.12 17.09
C ALA A 151 -0.62 -0.80 17.83
N ASP A 152 -0.86 -2.11 17.86
CA ASP A 152 0.03 -3.08 18.47
C ASP A 152 1.06 -3.61 17.45
N PRO A 153 2.37 -3.31 17.61
CA PRO A 153 3.42 -3.79 16.72
C PRO A 153 3.75 -5.27 16.99
N SER A 154 2.79 -6.15 16.76
CA SER A 154 2.92 -7.61 16.80
C SER A 154 3.40 -8.16 15.45
N ASP A 155 3.61 -9.48 15.36
CA ASP A 155 3.99 -10.13 14.09
C ASP A 155 2.91 -9.98 13.00
N ASP A 156 1.65 -9.82 13.39
CA ASP A 156 0.51 -9.67 12.47
C ASP A 156 0.53 -8.32 11.71
N THR A 157 1.23 -7.31 12.25
CA THR A 157 1.30 -5.95 11.67
C THR A 157 2.65 -5.65 11.03
N LYS A 158 3.69 -6.44 11.29
CA LYS A 158 5.03 -6.27 10.70
C LYS A 158 5.15 -6.85 9.29
N GLY A 159 4.30 -6.37 8.39
CA GLY A 159 4.20 -6.85 7.01
C GLY A 159 5.27 -6.34 6.04
N PHE A 160 6.16 -5.45 6.47
CA PHE A 160 7.21 -4.82 5.66
C PHE A 160 8.61 -5.24 6.12
N PHE A 161 9.60 -5.13 5.25
CA PHE A 161 10.98 -5.57 5.52
C PHE A 161 11.96 -4.45 5.22
N ASP A 162 12.85 -4.11 6.16
CA ASP A 162 13.95 -3.17 5.92
C ASP A 162 15.15 -3.90 5.30
N PRO A 163 15.54 -3.57 4.05
CA PRO A 163 16.69 -4.19 3.41
C PRO A 163 18.04 -3.85 4.07
N ASN A 164 18.12 -2.82 4.92
CA ASN A 164 19.36 -2.42 5.58
C ASN A 164 19.62 -3.20 6.87
N THR A 165 18.61 -3.34 7.73
CA THR A 165 18.73 -4.03 9.03
C THR A 165 18.25 -5.47 9.01
N HIS A 166 17.59 -5.90 7.94
CA HIS A 166 16.97 -7.22 7.81
C HIS A 166 15.86 -7.50 8.83
N GLU A 167 15.15 -6.46 9.28
CA GLU A 167 14.07 -6.57 10.26
C GLU A 167 12.70 -6.48 9.59
N ASN A 168 11.72 -7.21 10.15
CA ASN A 168 10.31 -7.01 9.83
C ASN A 168 9.76 -5.82 10.62
N LEU A 169 9.08 -4.92 9.93
CA LEU A 169 8.58 -3.65 10.44
C LEU A 169 7.14 -3.43 10.00
N THR A 170 6.43 -2.62 10.78
CA THR A 170 5.22 -1.94 10.32
C THR A 170 5.58 -0.91 9.24
N TYR A 171 4.64 -0.55 8.37
CA TYR A 171 4.83 0.52 7.39
C TYR A 171 5.24 1.83 8.05
N VAL A 172 4.63 2.20 9.19
CA VAL A 172 4.97 3.44 9.92
C VAL A 172 6.42 3.42 10.38
N GLN A 173 6.90 2.29 10.89
CA GLN A 173 8.30 2.14 11.31
C GLN A 173 9.26 2.24 10.12
N LEU A 174 8.92 1.63 8.98
CA LEU A 174 9.75 1.72 7.78
C LEU A 174 9.78 3.16 7.23
N LEU A 175 8.63 3.84 7.20
CA LEU A 175 8.53 5.23 6.74
C LEU A 175 9.37 6.20 7.59
N ARG A 176 9.52 5.95 8.90
CA ARG A 176 10.38 6.75 9.79
C ARG A 176 11.88 6.58 9.51
N ARG A 177 12.27 5.58 8.71
CA ARG A 177 13.66 5.35 8.30
C ARG A 177 13.98 5.97 6.93
N CYS A 178 13.00 6.63 6.29
CA CYS A 178 13.16 7.32 5.01
C CYS A 178 13.65 8.77 5.16
#